data_AF-A0A1F8N8B2-F1
#
_entry.id   AF-A0A1F8N8B2-F1
#
_cell.length_a   1.000
_cell.length_b   1.000
_cell.length_c   1.000
_cell.angle_alpha   90.00
_cell.angle_beta   90.00
_cell.angle_gamma   90.00
#
_symmetry.space_group_name_H-M   'P 1'
#
loop_
_entity.id
_entity.type
_entity.pdbx_description
1 polymer ?
#
loop_
_entity_poly.entity_id
_entity_poly.type
_entity_poly.pdbx_seq_one_letter_code
_entity_poly.pdbx_strand_id
1 'polypeptide(L)'
;MVSRYEQKSFIQVRGMVARALLEHSGDGAGKRLAQRDIAAELGADWGTVHHSLKSMQEQGAIRIEHNRLFINKDRLLQLAGATV
;
A
#
# COMPACT_ATOMS: atom_id res chain seq x y z
N MET A 1 13.83 -11.58 15.04
CA MET A 1 12.67 -11.76 15.94
C MET A 1 11.83 -10.49 15.82
N VAL A 2 10.75 -10.50 15.02
CA VAL A 2 9.91 -9.29 14.83
C VAL A 2 8.97 -9.15 16.02
N SER A 3 9.10 -8.05 16.75
CA SER A 3 8.30 -7.76 17.95
C SER A 3 6.80 -7.70 17.60
N ARG A 4 5.92 -8.17 18.49
CA ARG A 4 4.46 -8.16 18.28
C ARG A 4 3.91 -6.75 18.00
N TYR A 5 4.58 -5.73 18.53
CA TYR A 5 4.30 -4.32 18.24
C TYR A 5 4.58 -3.96 16.77
N GLU A 6 5.72 -4.37 16.23
CA GLU A 6 6.12 -4.14 14.83
C GLU A 6 5.13 -4.81 13.86
N GLN A 7 4.64 -6.00 14.18
CA GLN A 7 3.64 -6.69 13.35
C GLN A 7 2.29 -5.97 13.33
N LYS A 8 1.83 -5.42 14.47
CA LYS A 8 0.58 -4.67 14.54
C LYS A 8 0.68 -3.36 13.76
N SER A 9 1.80 -2.64 13.92
CA SER A 9 2.12 -1.44 13.13
C SER A 9 2.19 -1.76 11.64
N PHE A 10 2.80 -2.89 11.25
CA PHE A 10 2.88 -3.29 9.85
C PHE A 10 1.51 -3.58 9.24
N ILE A 11 0.63 -4.34 9.92
CA ILE A 11 -0.72 -4.63 9.41
C ILE A 11 -1.54 -3.35 9.28
N GLN A 12 -1.43 -2.45 10.26
CA GLN A 12 -2.13 -1.16 10.25
C GLN A 12 -1.61 -0.26 9.12
N VAL A 13 -0.29 -0.10 8.99
CA VAL A 13 0.33 0.68 7.91
C VAL A 13 0.00 0.07 6.55
N ARG A 14 -0.01 -1.25 6.41
CA ARG A 14 -0.40 -1.93 5.18
C ARG A 14 -1.85 -1.62 4.79
N GLY A 15 -2.77 -1.59 5.76
CA GLY A 15 -4.16 -1.19 5.51
C GLY A 15 -4.30 0.28 5.11
N MET A 16 -3.54 1.18 5.74
CA MET A 16 -3.52 2.61 5.40
C MET A 16 -2.95 2.85 4.00
N VAL A 17 -1.85 2.18 3.64
CA VAL A 17 -1.27 2.22 2.30
C VAL A 17 -2.27 1.71 1.27
N ALA A 18 -2.95 0.59 1.54
CA ALA A 18 -3.96 0.06 0.62
C ALA A 18 -5.13 1.03 0.41
N ARG A 19 -5.61 1.71 1.46
CA ARG A 19 -6.64 2.76 1.36
C ARG A 19 -6.17 3.97 0.56
N ALA A 20 -5.00 4.51 0.87
CA ALA A 20 -4.41 5.62 0.12
C ALA A 20 -4.30 5.27 -1.37
N LEU A 21 -3.84 4.06 -1.69
CA LEU A 21 -3.77 3.58 -3.07
C LEU A 21 -5.15 3.43 -3.74
N LEU A 22 -6.19 3.00 -3.01
CA LEU A 22 -7.56 2.95 -3.53
C LEU A 22 -8.11 4.34 -3.82
N GLU A 23 -7.95 5.30 -2.90
CA GLU A 23 -8.38 6.69 -3.06
C GLU A 23 -7.71 7.33 -4.28
N HIS A 24 -6.41 7.09 -4.46
CA HIS A 24 -5.65 7.61 -5.59
C HIS A 24 -5.98 6.91 -6.93
N SER A 25 -6.58 5.72 -6.89
CA SER A 25 -6.99 4.97 -8.09
C SER A 25 -8.38 5.28 -8.62
N GLY A 26 -9.17 6.09 -7.88
CA GLY A 26 -10.50 6.53 -8.27
C GLY A 26 -10.51 7.39 -9.53
N ASP A 27 -9.41 8.10 -9.78
CA ASP A 27 -9.36 9.16 -10.80
C ASP A 27 -8.88 8.70 -12.20
N GLY A 28 -8.73 7.39 -12.43
CA GLY A 28 -8.41 6.83 -13.76
C GLY A 28 -7.02 7.18 -14.33
N ALA A 29 -6.28 8.09 -13.71
CA ALA A 29 -4.93 8.46 -14.08
C ALA A 29 -3.93 7.77 -13.16
N GLY A 30 -3.08 6.91 -13.72
CA GLY A 30 -1.91 6.37 -13.03
C GLY A 30 -0.98 7.51 -12.61
N LYS A 31 -1.23 8.08 -11.43
CA LYS A 31 -0.41 9.14 -10.84
C LYS A 31 0.92 8.53 -10.43
N ARG A 32 2.03 9.25 -10.64
CA ARG A 32 3.35 8.90 -10.07
C ARG A 32 3.25 9.03 -8.56
N LEU A 33 2.79 7.96 -7.90
CA LEU A 33 2.83 7.84 -6.45
C LEU A 33 4.28 7.57 -6.05
N ALA A 34 5.00 8.61 -5.64
CA ALA A 34 6.29 8.43 -5.03
C ALA A 34 6.07 7.82 -3.64
N GLN A 35 6.70 6.68 -3.36
CA GLN A 35 6.55 5.95 -2.08
C GLN A 35 6.88 6.82 -0.87
N ARG A 36 7.74 7.84 -1.05
CA ARG A 36 8.10 8.82 -0.04
C ARG A 36 6.94 9.76 0.31
N ASP A 37 6.12 10.15 -0.67
CA ASP A 37 4.97 11.00 -0.42
C ASP A 37 3.92 10.24 0.40
N ILE A 38 3.71 8.96 0.09
CA ILE A 38 2.83 8.06 0.88
C ILE A 38 3.35 7.92 2.31
N ALA A 39 4.66 7.76 2.49
CA ALA A 39 5.26 7.68 3.82
C ALA A 39 5.05 8.97 4.63
N ALA A 40 5.22 10.14 4.00
CA ALA A 40 4.99 11.43 4.62
C ALA A 40 3.51 11.65 4.97
N GLU A 41 2.58 11.28 4.07
CA GLU A 41 1.14 11.40 4.26
C GLU A 41 0.63 10.49 5.40
N LEU A 42 1.15 9.28 5.48
CA LEU A 42 0.75 8.29 6.50
C LEU A 42 1.50 8.41 7.82
N GLY A 43 2.48 9.33 7.92
CA GLY A 43 3.36 9.44 9.07
C GLY A 43 4.15 8.15 9.37
N ALA A 44 4.40 7.35 8.33
CA ALA A 44 5.04 6.05 8.43
C ALA A 44 6.50 6.10 7.94
N ASP A 45 7.33 5.19 8.45
CA ASP A 45 8.71 5.08 7.97
C ASP A 45 8.73 4.56 6.52
N TRP A 46 9.62 5.13 5.70
CA TRP A 46 9.78 4.73 4.31
C TRP A 46 10.07 3.23 4.17
N GLY A 47 10.83 2.63 5.09
CA GLY A 47 11.12 1.20 5.08
C GLY A 47 9.86 0.35 5.29
N THR A 48 8.97 0.78 6.19
CA THR A 48 7.69 0.10 6.42
C THR A 48 6.79 0.20 5.20
N VAL A 49 6.67 1.38 4.60
CA VAL A 49 5.87 1.59 3.38
C VAL A 49 6.44 0.77 2.21
N HIS A 50 7.76 0.78 2.02
CA HIS A 50 8.42 0.00 0.98
C HIS A 50 8.17 -1.50 1.15
N HIS A 51 8.29 -2.01 2.38
CA HIS A 51 8.01 -3.41 2.70
C HIS A 51 6.53 -3.77 2.49
N SER A 52 5.60 -2.87 2.86
CA SER A 52 4.16 -3.06 2.61
C SER A 52 3.85 -3.12 1.12
N LEU A 53 4.39 -2.19 0.32
CA LEU A 53 4.20 -2.18 -1.13
C LEU A 53 4.77 -3.43 -1.79
N LYS A 54 5.99 -3.85 -1.39
CA LYS A 54 6.59 -5.09 -1.89
C LYS A 54 5.71 -6.31 -1.58
N SER A 55 5.20 -6.40 -0.36
CA SER A 55 4.28 -7.47 0.05
C SER A 55 2.95 -7.45 -0.73
N MET A 56 2.42 -6.27 -1.08
CA MET A 56 1.24 -6.15 -1.93
C MET A 56 1.52 -6.55 -3.38
N GLN A 57 2.73 -6.26 -3.87
CA GLN A 57 3.16 -6.64 -5.22
C GLN A 57 3.33 -8.16 -5.35
N GLU A 58 3.95 -8.80 -4.36
CA GLU A 58 4.08 -10.27 -4.30
C GLU A 58 2.71 -10.98 -4.26
N GLN A 59 1.71 -10.34 -3.68
CA GLN A 59 0.32 -10.85 -3.63
C GLN A 59 -0.52 -10.48 -4.87
N GLY A 60 0.05 -9.76 -5.84
CA GLY A 60 -0.63 -9.34 -7.05
C GLY A 60 -1.69 -8.26 -6.85
N ALA A 61 -1.70 -7.59 -5.69
CA ALA A 61 -2.61 -6.48 -5.41
C ALA A 61 -2.18 -5.19 -6.11
N ILE A 62 -0.88 -5.02 -6.31
CA ILE A 62 -0.30 -3.92 -7.09
C ILE A 62 0.74 -4.45 -8.07
N ARG A 63 0.97 -3.74 -9.16
CA ARG A 63 2.03 -4.00 -10.12
C ARG A 63 2.61 -2.68 -10.58
N ILE A 64 3.93 -2.55 -10.55
CA ILE A 64 4.62 -1.33 -11.00
C ILE A 64 5.27 -1.65 -12.35
N GLU A 65 4.80 -1.02 -13.43
CA GLU A 65 5.40 -1.16 -14.77
C GLU A 65 5.62 0.20 -15.40
N HIS A 66 6.77 0.43 -16.01
CA HIS A 66 7.13 1.71 -16.65
C HIS A 66 6.85 2.94 -15.76
N ASN A 67 7.14 2.82 -14.46
CA ASN A 67 6.89 3.87 -13.47
C ASN A 67 5.40 4.28 -13.37
N ARG A 68 4.50 3.37 -13.76
CA ARG A 68 3.05 3.43 -13.55
C ARG A 68 2.67 2.36 -12.53
N LEU A 69 1.82 2.73 -11.59
CA LEU A 69 1.25 1.82 -10.62
C LEU A 69 -0.09 1.31 -11.15
N PHE A 70 -0.18 0.01 -11.36
CA PHE A 70 -1.40 -0.73 -11.65
C PHE A 70 -1.90 -1.33 -10.35
N ILE A 71 -3.16 -1.06 -10.02
CA ILE A 71 -3.77 -1.54 -8.79
C ILE A 71 -4.92 -2.48 -9.12
N ASN A 72 -4.98 -3.62 -8.44
CA ASN A 72 -6.10 -4.54 -8.52
C ASN A 72 -7.06 -4.22 -7.37
N LYS A 73 -8.13 -3.46 -7.65
CA LYS A 73 -9.07 -2.97 -6.63
C LYS A 73 -9.60 -4.08 -5.73
N ASP A 74 -9.91 -5.25 -6.28
CA ASP A 74 -10.48 -6.38 -5.54
C ASP A 74 -9.50 -6.92 -4.49
N ARG A 75 -8.26 -7.19 -4.91
CA ARG A 75 -7.17 -7.64 -4.02
C ARG A 75 -6.76 -6.58 -3.01
N LEU A 76 -6.74 -5.31 -3.44
CA LEU A 76 -6.36 -4.19 -2.59
C LEU A 76 -7.40 -3.93 -1.49
N LEU A 77 -8.69 -4.09 -1.80
CA LEU A 77 -9.79 -4.05 -0.82
C LEU A 77 -9.67 -5.16 0.23
N GLN A 78 -9.35 -6.39 -0.20
CA GLN A 78 -9.10 -7.50 0.73
C GLN A 78 -7.92 -7.20 1.67
N LEU A 79 -6.86 -6.58 1.16
CA LEU A 79 -5.68 -6.21 1.97
C LEU A 79 -5.90 -4.98 2.86
N ALA A 80 -6.80 -4.08 2.47
CA ALA A 80 -7.21 -2.93 3.28
C ALA A 80 -8.02 -3.34 4.53
N GLY A 81 -8.41 -4.61 4.64
CA GLY A 81 -9.28 -5.07 5.72
C GLY A 81 -10.67 -4.48 5.62
N ALA A 82 -11.12 -4.09 4.43
CA ALA A 82 -12.52 -3.85 4.17
C ALA A 82 -13.23 -5.21 4.19
N THR A 83 -13.63 -5.64 5.40
CA THR A 83 -14.64 -6.67 5.58
C THR A 83 -15.87 -6.23 4.79
N VAL A 84 -16.26 -7.05 3.82
CA VAL A 84 -17.54 -7.00 3.10
C VAL A 84 -18.68 -7.07 4.10
#